data_AF-A0A9X8UKA8-F1
#
_entry.id   AF-A0A9X8UKA8-F1
#
_cell.length_a   1.000
_cell.length_b   1.000
_cell.length_c   1.000
_cell.angle_alpha   90.00
_cell.angle_beta   90.00
_cell.angle_gamma   90.00
#
_symmetry.space_group_name_H-M   'P 1'
#
loop_
_entity.id
_entity.type
_entity.pdbx_description
1 polymer ?
#
loop_
_entity_poly.entity_id
_entity_poly.type
_entity_poly.pdbx_seq_one_letter_code
_entity_poly.pdbx_strand_id
1 'polypeptide(L)' 'MLKGEHLCLSDLLDQDLSSYEYFQALPSDIKRKVMECDFRSLSEMQEYVSNIMHYSD' A
#
# COMPACT_ATOMS: atom_id res chain seq x y z
N MET A 1 26.70 2.69 5.03
CA MET A 1 25.40 2.71 5.72
C MET A 1 24.59 1.55 5.18
N LEU A 2 24.36 0.51 5.99
CA LEU A 2 23.50 -0.60 5.61
C LEU A 2 22.07 -0.07 5.54
N LYS A 3 21.63 0.46 4.38
CA LYS A 3 20.20 0.56 4.10
C LYS A 3 19.78 -0.84 3.65
N GLY A 4 19.67 -1.74 4.63
CA GLY A 4 18.88 -2.95 4.46
C GLY A 4 17.48 -2.45 4.15
N GLU A 5 17.05 -2.72 2.93
CA GLU A 5 15.77 -2.34 2.35
C GLU A 5 14.63 -2.97 3.17
N HIS A 6 14.34 -2.40 4.34
CA HIS A 6 13.02 -2.50 4.94
C HIS A 6 12.11 -1.66 4.05
N LEU A 7 11.70 -2.24 2.91
CA LEU A 7 10.66 -1.71 2.04
C LEU A 7 9.35 -1.79 2.81
N CYS A 8 9.17 -0.88 3.78
CA CYS A 8 7.89 -0.62 4.39
C CYS A 8 7.01 0.12 3.38
N LEU A 9 5.70 0.17 3.64
CA LEU A 9 4.77 0.88 2.78
C LEU A 9 5.27 2.30 2.43
N SER A 10 5.78 3.04 3.40
CA SER A 10 6.30 4.40 3.17
C SER A 10 7.47 4.44 2.19
N ASP A 11 8.38 3.47 2.25
CA ASP A 11 9.50 3.35 1.31
C ASP A 11 9.01 2.95 -0.08
N LEU A 12 8.03 2.04 -0.17
CA LEU A 12 7.39 1.68 -1.43
C LEU A 12 6.71 2.90 -2.07
N LEU A 13 5.99 3.70 -1.29
CA LEU A 13 5.33 4.92 -1.76
C LEU A 13 6.33 6.02 -2.15
N ASP A 14 7.50 6.07 -1.53
CA ASP A 14 8.56 7.05 -1.86
C ASP A 14 9.35 6.64 -3.11
N GLN A 15 9.59 5.34 -3.29
CA GLN A 15 10.38 4.80 -4.39
C GLN A 15 9.56 4.58 -5.67
N ASP A 16 8.27 4.21 -5.55
CA ASP A 16 7.40 3.89 -6.68
C ASP A 16 6.22 4.86 -6.78
N LEU A 17 6.26 5.70 -7.82
CA LEU A 17 5.21 6.68 -8.09
C LEU A 17 3.86 6.01 -8.35
N SER A 18 3.84 4.84 -9.01
CA SER A 18 2.61 4.09 -9.30
C SER A 18 1.91 3.67 -8.01
N SER A 19 2.69 3.20 -7.02
CA SER A 19 2.21 2.85 -5.69
C SER A 19 1.68 4.06 -4.94
N TYR A 20 2.38 5.19 -5.03
CA TYR A 20 1.92 6.45 -4.45
C TYR A 20 0.58 6.89 -5.03
N GLU A 21 0.46 6.97 -6.35
CA GLU A 21 -0.77 7.40 -7.03
C GLU A 21 -1.93 6.44 -6.72
N TYR A 22 -1.67 5.13 -6.74
CA TYR A 22 -2.66 4.13 -6.38
C TYR A 22 -3.15 4.35 -4.95
N PHE A 23 -2.23 4.43 -3.98
CA PHE A 23 -2.57 4.69 -2.58
C PHE A 23 -3.33 6.01 -2.41
N GLN A 24 -2.94 7.05 -3.14
CA GLN A 24 -3.57 8.36 -3.06
C GLN A 24 -5.01 8.34 -3.63
N ALA A 25 -5.29 7.51 -4.62
CA ALA A 25 -6.61 7.31 -5.21
C ALA A 25 -7.58 6.51 -4.32
N LEU A 26 -7.08 5.80 -3.30
CA LEU A 26 -7.92 5.00 -2.40
C LEU A 26 -8.80 5.87 -1.49
N PRO A 27 -9.94 5.35 -1.00
CA PRO A 27 -10.72 5.99 0.06
C PRO A 27 -9.93 6.08 1.37
N SER A 28 -10.19 7.10 2.18
CA SER A 28 -9.52 7.33 3.47
C SER A 28 -9.57 6.13 4.42
N ASP A 29 -10.68 5.39 4.45
CA ASP A 29 -10.83 4.19 5.28
C ASP A 29 -9.95 3.04 4.82
N ILE A 30 -9.76 2.90 3.51
CA ILE A 30 -8.87 1.91 2.91
C ILE A 30 -7.43 2.33 3.14
N LYS A 31 -7.08 3.60 2.95
CA LYS A 31 -5.72 4.13 3.23
C LYS A 31 -5.28 3.83 4.65
N ARG A 32 -6.18 4.00 5.63
CA ARG A 32 -5.89 3.70 7.04
C ARG A 32 -5.56 2.21 7.23
N LYS A 33 -6.40 1.31 6.70
CA LYS A 33 -6.14 -0.13 6.73
C LYS A 33 -4.85 -0.51 6.03
N VAL A 34 -4.56 0.15 4.90
CA VAL A 34 -3.35 -0.08 4.12
C VAL A 34 -2.12 0.40 4.89
N MET A 35 -2.19 1.54 5.58
CA MET A 35 -1.12 2.05 6.46
C MET A 35 -0.86 1.18 7.70
N GLU A 36 -1.87 0.45 8.17
CA GLU A 36 -1.71 -0.55 9.22
C GLU A 36 -1.06 -1.86 8.72
N CYS A 37 -0.92 -2.01 7.39
CA CYS A 37 -0.31 -3.18 6.76
C CYS A 37 1.05 -2.84 6.14
N ASP A 38 2.03 -3.72 6.35
CA ASP A 38 3.42 -3.51 5.93
C ASP A 38 3.67 -4.07 4.50
N PHE A 39 3.02 -3.46 3.51
CA PHE A 39 3.15 -3.90 2.12
C PHE A 39 4.52 -3.58 1.54
N ARG A 40 5.08 -4.55 0.80
CA ARG A 40 6.40 -4.42 0.16
C ARG A 40 6.31 -4.30 -1.35
N SER A 41 5.10 -4.38 -1.93
CA SER A 41 4.87 -4.30 -3.37
C SER A 41 3.47 -3.79 -3.70
N LEU A 42 3.34 -3.14 -4.85
CA LEU A 42 2.06 -2.64 -5.37
C LEU A 42 1.01 -3.76 -5.49
N SER A 43 1.43 -4.93 -5.98
CA SER A 43 0.54 -6.07 -6.18
C SER A 43 -0.08 -6.56 -4.87
N GLU A 44 0.67 -6.59 -3.77
CA GLU A 44 0.14 -6.97 -2.45
C GLU A 44 -0.91 -5.96 -1.97
N MET A 45 -0.63 -4.66 -2.15
CA MET A 45 -1.58 -3.61 -1.81
C MET A 45 -2.86 -3.73 -2.64
N GLN A 46 -2.74 -3.92 -3.96
CA GLN A 46 -3.89 -4.06 -4.86
C GLN A 46 -4.74 -5.27 -4.51
N GLU A 47 -4.12 -6.42 -4.23
CA GLU A 47 -4.81 -7.62 -3.81
C GLU A 47 -5.53 -7.40 -2.47
N TYR A 48 -4.86 -6.78 -1.51
CA TYR A 48 -5.48 -6.45 -0.22
C TYR A 48 -6.68 -5.52 -0.40
N VAL A 49 -6.50 -4.40 -1.10
CA VAL A 49 -7.55 -3.42 -1.40
C VAL A 49 -8.73 -4.07 -2.11
N SER A 50 -8.46 -4.90 -3.11
CA SER A 50 -9.49 -5.65 -3.84
C SER A 50 -10.28 -6.54 -2.88
N ASN A 51 -9.61 -7.27 -1.98
CA ASN A 51 -10.28 -8.07 -0.96
C ASN A 51 -11.18 -7.21 -0.04
N ILE A 52 -10.68 -6.11 0.54
CA ILE A 52 -11.51 -5.28 1.44
C ILE A 52 -12.66 -4.54 0.72
N MET A 53 -12.50 -4.19 -0.55
CA MET A 53 -13.60 -3.62 -1.34
C MET A 53 -14.63 -4.69 -1.72
N HIS A 54 -14.21 -5.93 -2.00
CA HIS A 54 -15.11 -7.01 -2.40
C HIS A 54 -15.93 -7.58 -1.23
N TYR A 55 -15.42 -7.50 0.00
CA TYR A 55 -16.13 -7.92 1.22
C TYR A 55 -17.14 -6.89 1.76
N SER A 56 -17.37 -5.76 1.07
CA SER A 56 -18.36 -4.76 1.49
C SER A 56 -19.75 -4.94 0.83
N ASP A 57 -20.04 -6.11 0.25
CA ASP A 57 -21.38 -6.51 -0.24
C ASP A 57 -22.16 -7.30 0.81
#